data_AF-A0A822E745-F1
#
_entry.id   AF-A0A822E745-F1
#
_cell.length_a   1.000
_cell.length_b   1.000
_cell.length_c   1.000
_cell.angle_alpha   90.00
_cell.angle_beta   90.00
_cell.angle_gamma   90.00
#
_symmetry.space_group_name_H-M   'P 1'
#
loop_
_entity.id
_entity.type
_entity.pdbx_description
1 polymer ?
#
loop_
_entity_poly.entity_id
_entity_poly.type
_entity_poly.pdbx_seq_one_letter_code
_entity_poly.pdbx_strand_id
1 'polypeptide(L)' 'KYNLYDTSINESKPFNDLNGMLQQIMSIVDQSLDEAQARKHAFNQSRLKPAFFQVLCEIKEK' A
#
# COMPACT_ATOMS: atom_id res chain seq x y z
N LYS A 1 9.82 21.42 1.70
CA LYS A 1 9.95 20.34 2.71
C LYS A 1 8.75 19.42 2.53
N TYR A 2 8.93 18.32 1.80
CA TYR A 2 7.87 17.34 1.59
C TYR A 2 7.55 16.73 2.95
N ASN A 3 6.30 16.91 3.41
CA ASN A 3 5.92 16.49 4.74
C ASN A 3 6.02 14.97 4.85
N LEU A 4 6.80 14.57 5.85
CA LEU A 4 6.94 13.24 6.40
C LEU A 4 5.55 12.69 6.71
N TYR A 5 5.20 11.55 6.11
CA TYR A 5 4.02 10.77 6.46
C TYR A 5 4.02 10.56 7.96
N ASP A 6 3.09 11.26 8.62
CA ASP A 6 2.85 11.14 10.04
C ASP A 6 2.58 9.67 10.37
N THR A 7 3.53 9.07 11.09
CA THR A 7 3.58 7.63 11.40
C THR A 7 2.73 7.30 12.64
N SER A 8 1.77 8.16 13.02
CA SER A 8 0.96 7.97 14.23
C SER A 8 -0.44 7.39 14.00
N ILE A 9 -0.63 6.47 13.04
CA ILE A 9 -1.88 5.67 12.96
C ILE A 9 -1.51 4.19 12.79
N ASN A 10 -1.03 3.59 13.88
CA ASN A 10 -1.03 2.14 14.08
C ASN A 10 -2.29 1.73 14.85
N GLU A 11 -3.45 2.10 14.31
CA GLU A 11 -4.74 1.55 14.72
C GLU A 11 -5.33 0.90 13.48
N SER A 12 -5.10 -0.42 13.37
CA SER A 12 -5.95 -1.42 12.71
C SER A 12 -6.84 -0.91 11.58
N LYS A 13 -6.31 -0.13 10.64
CA LYS A 13 -7.12 0.46 9.58
C LYS A 13 -7.47 -0.69 8.64
N PRO A 14 -8.76 -1.00 8.45
CA PRO A 14 -9.14 -2.13 7.63
C PRO A 14 -8.49 -2.00 6.26
N PHE A 15 -7.98 -3.11 5.74
CA PHE A 15 -7.36 -3.27 4.41
C PHE A 15 -8.24 -2.79 3.23
N ASN A 16 -9.43 -2.26 3.50
CA ASN A 16 -10.46 -1.91 2.55
C ASN A 16 -10.28 -0.49 1.96
N ASP A 17 -9.44 0.37 2.55
CA ASP A 17 -9.28 1.74 2.07
C ASP A 17 -8.00 1.94 1.25
N LEU A 18 -8.12 2.63 0.11
CA LEU A 18 -7.04 2.90 -0.85
C LEU A 18 -5.78 3.52 -0.21
N ASN A 19 -5.96 4.45 0.73
CA ASN A 19 -4.85 5.09 1.44
C ASN A 19 -4.09 4.10 2.34
N GLY A 20 -4.81 3.20 3.03
CA GLY A 20 -4.19 2.15 3.83
C GLY A 20 -3.38 1.18 2.95
N MET A 21 -3.91 0.85 1.78
CA MET A 21 -3.24 -0.01 0.81
C MET A 21 -1.96 0.61 0.23
N LEU A 22 -1.98 1.91 -0.11
CA LEU A 22 -0.79 2.65 -0.54
C LEU A 22 0.30 2.65 0.53
N GLN A 23 -0.06 2.95 1.78
CA GLN A 23 0.87 2.96 2.91
C GLN A 23 1.49 1.57 3.14
N GLN A 24 0.70 0.52 3.01
CA GLN A 24 1.23 -0.84 3.13
C GLN A 24 2.20 -1.19 2.00
N ILE A 25 1.95 -0.75 0.76
CA ILE A 25 2.87 -1.00 -0.36
C ILE A 25 4.15 -0.19 -0.19
N MET A 26 4.03 1.08 0.19
CA MET A 26 5.18 1.97 0.43
C MET A 26 6.07 1.45 1.57
N SER A 27 5.51 0.79 2.58
CA SER A 27 6.30 0.20 3.68
C SER A 27 6.94 -1.16 3.35
N ILE A 28 6.70 -1.77 2.17
CA ILE A 28 7.33 -3.04 1.79
C ILE A 28 8.84 -2.92 1.63
N VAL A 29 9.36 -1.75 1.23
CA VAL A 29 10.80 -1.55 1.02
C VAL A 29 11.62 -1.59 2.31
N ASP A 30 10.96 -1.42 3.47
CA ASP A 30 11.59 -1.36 4.79
C ASP A 30 11.37 -2.64 5.62
N GLN A 31 10.77 -3.69 5.03
CA GLN A 31 10.35 -4.90 5.75
C GLN A 31 11.28 -6.10 5.51
N SER A 32 11.21 -7.06 6.43
CA SER A 32 11.82 -8.38 6.20
C SER A 32 11.16 -9.09 5.01
N LEU A 33 11.87 -10.05 4.40
CA LEU A 33 11.40 -10.77 3.20
C LEU A 33 10.04 -11.45 3.43
N ASP A 34 9.86 -12.08 4.58
CA ASP A 34 8.63 -12.81 4.90
C ASP A 34 7.44 -11.86 5.11
N GLU A 35 7.66 -10.73 5.79
CA GLU A 35 6.64 -9.70 5.97
C GLU A 35 6.24 -9.06 4.64
N ALA A 36 7.23 -8.76 3.79
CA ALA A 36 7.01 -8.23 2.44
C ALA A 36 6.17 -9.20 1.59
N GLN A 37 6.45 -10.51 1.69
CA GLN A 37 5.68 -11.54 0.98
C GLN A 37 4.23 -11.64 1.48
N ALA A 38 4.01 -11.62 2.79
CA ALA A 38 2.68 -11.66 3.38
C ALA A 38 1.82 -10.48 2.94
N ARG A 39 2.39 -9.27 2.91
CA ARG A 39 1.69 -8.06 2.43
C ARG A 39 1.41 -8.10 0.93
N LYS A 40 2.38 -8.54 0.12
CA LYS A 40 2.18 -8.75 -1.32
C LYS A 40 1.02 -9.71 -1.57
N HIS A 41 0.94 -10.81 -0.81
CA HIS A 41 -0.14 -11.78 -0.92
C HIS A 41 -1.50 -11.17 -0.57
N ALA A 42 -1.60 -10.50 0.58
CA ALA A 42 -2.83 -9.83 1.02
C ALA A 42 -3.32 -8.78 0.00
N PHE A 43 -2.40 -7.98 -0.56
CA PHE A 43 -2.71 -7.05 -1.63
C PHE A 43 -3.20 -7.77 -2.90
N ASN A 44 -2.50 -8.85 -3.31
CA ASN A 44 -2.86 -9.59 -4.50
C ASN A 44 -4.24 -10.25 -4.44
N GLN A 45 -4.71 -10.57 -3.24
CA GLN A 45 -6.03 -11.14 -2.99
C GLN A 45 -7.14 -10.08 -2.89
N SER A 46 -6.79 -8.79 -2.76
CA SER A 46 -7.76 -7.72 -2.66
C SER A 46 -8.51 -7.49 -3.98
N ARG A 47 -9.82 -7.27 -3.88
CA ARG A 47 -10.68 -6.91 -5.02
C ARG A 47 -10.35 -5.55 -5.64
N LEU A 48 -9.59 -4.71 -4.93
CA LEU A 48 -9.17 -3.39 -5.39
C LEU A 48 -7.92 -3.42 -6.28
N LYS A 49 -7.20 -4.55 -6.35
CA LYS A 49 -5.95 -4.67 -7.12
C LYS A 49 -6.07 -4.18 -8.57
N PRO A 50 -7.10 -4.54 -9.37
CA PRO A 50 -7.18 -4.12 -10.77
C PRO A 50 -7.37 -2.60 -10.92
N ALA A 51 -8.31 -2.02 -10.16
CA ALA A 51 -8.59 -0.58 -10.20
C ALA A 51 -7.39 0.25 -9.70
N PHE A 52 -6.72 -0.25 -8.65
CA PHE A 52 -5.54 0.38 -8.10
C PHE A 52 -4.37 0.39 -9.09
N PHE A 53 -4.12 -0.74 -9.76
CA PHE A 53 -3.09 -0.84 -10.79
C PHE A 53 -3.35 0.14 -11.94
N GLN A 54 -4.61 0.22 -12.40
CA GLN A 54 -5.01 1.16 -13.44
C GLN A 54 -4.69 2.61 -13.05
N VAL A 55 -5.09 3.05 -11.85
CA VAL A 55 -4.80 4.40 -11.36
C VAL A 55 -3.29 4.64 -11.23
N LEU A 56 -2.53 3.67 -10.71
CA LEU A 56 -1.07 3.80 -10.61
C LEU A 56 -0.41 3.90 -12.00
N CYS A 57 -0.89 3.15 -12.99
CA CYS A 57 -0.43 3.28 -14.38
C CYS A 57 -0.71 4.69 -14.92
N GLU A 58 -1.95 5.17 -14.77
CA GLU A 58 -2.35 6.51 -15.22
C GLU A 58 -1.53 7.63 -14.57
N ILE A 59 -1.12 7.48 -13.30
CA ILE A 59 -0.25 8.44 -12.61
C ILE A 59 1.20 8.34 -13.09
N LYS A 60 1.72 7.12 -13.29
CA LYS A 60 3.11 6.91 -13.75
C LYS A 60 3.33 7.45 -15.17
N GLU A 61 2.28 7.49 -15.99
CA GLU A 61 2.32 7.95 -17.38
C GLU A 61 2.10 9.46 -17.56
N LYS A 62 1.89 10.22 -16.47
CA LYS A 62 1.78 11.69 -16.45
C LYS A 62 2.99 12.33 -15.77
#